data_AF-V9IG03-F1
#
_entry.id   AF-V9IG03-F1
#
_cell.length_a   1.000
_cell.length_b   1.000
_cell.length_c   1.000
_cell.angle_alpha   90.00
_cell.angle_beta   90.00
_cell.angle_gamma   90.00
#
_symmetry.space_group_name_H-M   'P 1'
#
loop_
_entity.id
_entity.type
_entity.pdbx_description
1 polymer ?
#
loop_
_entity_poly.entity_id
_entity_poly.type
_entity_poly.pdbx_seq_one_letter_code
_entity_poly.pdbx_strand_id
1 'polypeptide(L)'
;MTTIRKSHILKLDVSGKFAINVVDNLIIVHHQTTKTSMIFDIMLPGISDGTVMHHTSVAPAKPIKPYSLKVPGTTLSNETYQSCQLYSPNWVVFQPNIIIDAKLGCLWYIELKLESLVKLITDKVLLVEFLMQRTNTKYILIHVLQNFMMQLPISLMDMPIIFDKLNSVYRNYLEDEIQNQMGTPLQNTMKTKAW
;
A
#
# COMPACT_ATOMS: atom_id res chain seq x y z
N MET A 1 -1.81 -26.66 20.62
CA MET A 1 -1.47 -25.49 21.45
C MET A 1 -0.87 -24.46 20.50
N THR A 2 -1.58 -23.37 20.21
CA THR A 2 -1.10 -22.33 19.29
C THR A 2 -0.13 -21.42 20.02
N THR A 3 1.16 -21.49 19.68
CA THR A 3 2.19 -20.60 20.23
C THR A 3 2.13 -19.25 19.51
N ILE A 4 1.82 -18.18 20.24
CA ILE A 4 1.86 -16.82 19.71
C ILE A 4 3.33 -16.36 19.71
N ARG A 5 3.88 -16.06 18.53
CA ARG A 5 5.24 -15.53 18.37
C ARG A 5 5.19 -14.15 17.73
N LYS A 6 5.93 -13.21 18.31
CA LYS A 6 6.21 -11.92 17.70
C LYS A 6 7.20 -12.11 16.55
N SER A 7 6.78 -11.80 15.32
CA SER A 7 7.61 -11.95 14.11
C SER A 7 8.00 -10.61 13.46
N HIS A 8 7.19 -9.56 13.62
CA HIS A 8 7.41 -8.26 13.00
C HIS A 8 7.25 -7.10 14.00
N ILE A 9 8.06 -6.05 13.81
CA ILE A 9 7.95 -4.75 14.49
C ILE A 9 7.92 -3.66 13.43
N LEU A 10 6.96 -2.75 13.54
CA LEU A 10 6.93 -1.52 12.75
C LEU A 10 7.55 -0.39 13.57
N LYS A 11 8.66 0.18 13.09
CA LYS A 11 9.33 1.30 13.74
C LYS A 11 8.63 2.61 13.37
N LEU A 12 7.96 3.22 14.35
CA LEU A 12 7.20 4.45 14.16
C LEU A 12 8.04 5.71 14.44
N ASP A 13 9.05 5.59 15.31
CA ASP A 13 9.90 6.69 15.80
C ASP A 13 9.15 7.89 16.40
N VAL A 14 7.86 7.71 16.69
CA VAL A 14 6.98 8.66 17.37
C VAL A 14 6.16 7.93 18.43
N SER A 15 5.67 8.67 19.42
CA SER A 15 4.77 8.16 20.47
C SER A 15 3.47 8.94 20.48
N GLY A 16 2.38 8.29 20.89
CA GLY A 16 1.07 8.92 20.97
C GLY A 16 -0.07 7.98 20.61
N LYS A 17 -1.21 8.58 20.24
CA LYS A 17 -2.38 7.85 19.78
C LYS A 17 -2.24 7.48 18.31
N PHE A 18 -2.37 6.19 18.04
CA PHE A 18 -2.34 5.64 16.70
C PHE A 18 -3.67 4.99 16.35
N ALA A 19 -4.04 5.09 15.08
CA ALA A 19 -5.02 4.23 14.47
C ALA A 19 -4.36 3.46 13.33
N ILE A 20 -4.88 2.27 13.02
CA ILE A 20 -4.31 1.40 12.01
C ILE A 20 -5.39 1.06 11.00
N ASN A 21 -5.03 1.08 9.72
CA ASN A 21 -5.81 0.52 8.64
C ASN A 21 -4.94 -0.41 7.79
N VAL A 22 -5.57 -1.34 7.08
CA VAL A 22 -4.94 -2.17 6.07
C VAL A 22 -5.53 -1.82 4.71
N VAL A 23 -4.71 -1.42 3.75
CA VAL A 23 -5.14 -1.08 2.38
C VAL A 23 -4.19 -1.74 1.41
N ASP A 24 -4.73 -2.57 0.50
CA ASP A 24 -3.94 -3.29 -0.49
C ASP A 24 -2.77 -4.06 0.17
N ASN A 25 -3.03 -4.77 1.27
CA ASN A 25 -2.03 -5.46 2.11
C ASN A 25 -0.94 -4.58 2.76
N LEU A 26 -1.06 -3.25 2.69
CA LEU A 26 -0.20 -2.33 3.43
C LEU A 26 -0.79 -1.99 4.78
N ILE A 27 0.05 -1.94 5.80
CA ILE A 27 -0.32 -1.45 7.13
C ILE A 27 -0.12 0.06 7.15
N ILE A 28 -1.22 0.81 7.26
CA ILE A 28 -1.20 2.25 7.39
C ILE A 28 -1.37 2.61 8.85
N VAL A 29 -0.38 3.31 9.42
CA VAL A 29 -0.42 3.79 10.81
C VAL A 29 -0.64 5.29 10.81
N HIS A 30 -1.80 5.71 11.30
CA HIS A 30 -2.22 7.10 11.42
C HIS A 30 -1.81 7.64 12.79
N HIS A 31 -0.93 8.64 12.83
CA HIS A 31 -0.55 9.30 14.08
C HIS A 31 -1.34 10.59 14.28
N GLN A 32 -2.19 10.62 15.31
CA GLN A 32 -3.14 11.72 15.51
C GLN A 32 -2.43 13.04 15.86
N THR A 33 -1.36 12.99 16.65
CA THR A 33 -0.66 14.20 17.12
C THR A 33 0.04 14.94 15.99
N THR A 34 0.80 14.22 15.14
CA THR A 34 1.51 14.84 14.00
C THR A 34 0.62 14.98 12.77
N LYS A 35 -0.59 14.41 12.77
CA LYS A 35 -1.52 14.38 11.63
C LYS A 35 -0.88 13.79 10.37
N THR A 36 -0.08 12.75 10.55
CA THR A 36 0.60 12.04 9.46
C THR A 36 0.24 10.57 9.46
N SER A 37 0.36 9.95 8.29
CA SER A 37 0.20 8.52 8.08
C SER A 37 1.53 7.94 7.61
N MET A 38 1.92 6.82 8.20
CA MET A 38 3.06 6.00 7.83
C MET A 38 2.56 4.74 7.14
N ILE A 39 3.31 4.23 6.17
CA ILE A 39 2.91 3.08 5.36
C ILE A 39 3.97 2.02 5.50
N PHE A 40 3.57 0.82 5.91
CA PHE A 40 4.47 -0.31 6.10
C PHE A 40 4.05 -1.48 5.22
N ASP A 41 5.05 -2.21 4.74
CA ASP A 41 4.88 -3.45 4.03
C ASP A 41 5.79 -4.50 4.68
N ILE A 42 5.21 -5.53 5.28
CA ILE A 42 5.96 -6.56 5.98
C ILE A 42 6.57 -7.61 5.05
N MET A 43 6.19 -7.60 3.77
CA MET A 43 6.77 -8.45 2.73
C MET A 43 7.99 -7.80 2.08
N LEU A 44 8.27 -6.53 2.35
CA LEU A 44 9.51 -5.88 1.95
C LEU A 44 10.65 -6.23 2.93
N PRO A 45 11.92 -6.14 2.49
CA PRO A 45 13.06 -6.40 3.36
C PRO A 45 13.07 -5.51 4.61
N GLY A 46 13.34 -6.13 5.76
CA GLY A 46 13.51 -5.45 7.05
C GLY A 46 14.84 -5.81 7.72
N ILE A 47 15.12 -5.21 8.87
CA ILE A 47 16.33 -5.48 9.67
C ILE A 47 15.99 -6.53 10.72
N SER A 48 16.64 -7.70 10.66
CA SER A 48 16.47 -8.76 11.66
C SER A 48 17.40 -8.56 12.86
N ASP A 49 16.89 -8.78 14.07
CA ASP A 49 17.70 -8.91 15.29
C ASP A 49 17.99 -10.38 15.66
N GLY A 50 17.72 -11.31 14.74
CA GLY A 50 17.80 -12.76 14.96
C GLY A 50 16.51 -13.38 15.50
N THR A 51 15.59 -12.58 16.03
CA THR A 51 14.32 -13.06 16.57
C THR A 51 13.11 -12.48 15.84
N VAL A 52 13.16 -11.19 15.53
CA VAL A 52 12.07 -10.38 14.98
C VAL A 52 12.57 -9.53 13.80
N MET A 53 11.71 -9.37 12.79
CA MET A 53 11.96 -8.48 11.66
C MET A 53 11.47 -7.07 11.97
N HIS A 54 12.37 -6.09 11.89
CA HIS A 54 12.05 -4.68 12.07
C HIS A 54 11.87 -3.98 10.73
N HIS A 55 10.74 -3.28 10.59
CA HIS A 55 10.35 -2.60 9.37
C HIS A 55 10.29 -1.09 9.58
N THR A 56 10.75 -0.35 8.58
CA THR A 56 10.60 1.12 8.50
C THR A 56 9.49 1.48 7.52
N SER A 57 8.98 2.70 7.60
CA SER A 57 7.96 3.17 6.65
C SER A 57 8.52 3.15 5.21
N VAL A 58 7.73 2.66 4.27
CA VAL A 58 8.09 2.51 2.85
C VAL A 58 8.40 3.85 2.19
N ALA A 59 7.76 4.92 2.69
CA ALA A 59 7.98 6.29 2.26
C ALA A 59 7.92 7.24 3.47
N PRO A 60 8.39 8.49 3.33
CA PRO A 60 8.23 9.51 4.35
C PRO A 60 6.77 9.69 4.76
N ALA A 61 6.50 9.88 6.05
CA ALA A 61 5.14 10.05 6.56
C ALA A 61 4.45 11.27 5.91
N LYS A 62 3.21 11.09 5.44
CA LYS A 62 2.42 12.14 4.78
C LYS A 62 1.01 12.21 5.35
N PRO A 63 0.37 13.39 5.38
CA PRO A 63 -1.01 13.51 5.79
C PRO A 63 -1.95 12.82 4.78
N ILE A 64 -3.13 12.39 5.25
CA ILE A 64 -4.26 12.08 4.36
C ILE A 64 -4.56 13.34 3.54
N LYS A 65 -4.90 13.17 2.26
CA LYS A 65 -5.25 14.30 1.39
C LYS A 65 -6.44 15.06 2.02
N PRO A 66 -6.31 16.39 2.26
CA PRO A 66 -7.43 17.19 2.73
C PRO A 66 -8.65 17.06 1.83
N TYR A 67 -9.83 17.01 2.45
CA TYR A 67 -11.10 16.90 1.76
C TYR A 67 -12.11 17.85 2.41
N SER A 68 -13.02 18.39 1.59
CA SER A 68 -14.12 19.22 2.05
C SER A 68 -15.42 18.64 1.53
N LEU A 69 -16.36 18.39 2.44
CA LEU A 69 -17.70 17.93 2.12
C LEU A 69 -18.52 19.06 1.55
N LYS A 70 -19.27 18.75 0.52
CA LYS A 70 -20.31 19.63 -0.01
C LYS A 70 -21.55 19.48 0.87
N VAL A 71 -21.96 20.56 1.51
CA VAL A 71 -23.10 20.59 2.44
C VAL A 71 -24.12 21.66 2.04
N PRO A 72 -25.41 21.46 2.34
CA PRO A 72 -26.42 22.50 2.13
C PRO A 72 -26.05 23.79 2.88
N GLY A 73 -26.09 24.92 2.19
CA GLY A 73 -25.89 26.23 2.79
C GLY A 73 -27.13 26.73 3.52
N THR A 74 -27.10 28.01 3.91
CA THR A 74 -28.21 28.67 4.62
C THR A 74 -29.48 28.82 3.78
N THR A 75 -29.38 28.74 2.45
CA THR A 75 -30.51 28.75 1.52
C THR A 75 -30.49 27.47 0.67
N LEU A 76 -31.67 26.97 0.27
CA LEU A 76 -31.80 25.75 -0.56
C LEU A 76 -31.02 25.80 -1.89
N SER A 77 -30.64 27.00 -2.35
CA SER A 77 -29.90 27.24 -3.59
C SER A 77 -28.39 27.43 -3.42
N ASN A 78 -27.89 27.60 -2.19
CA ASN A 78 -26.47 27.82 -1.94
C ASN A 78 -25.82 26.56 -1.38
N GLU A 79 -24.76 26.10 -2.04
CA GLU A 79 -23.95 24.99 -1.59
C GLU A 79 -22.69 25.54 -0.91
N THR A 80 -22.33 24.99 0.23
CA THR A 80 -21.11 25.39 0.96
C THR A 80 -20.19 24.18 1.15
N TYR A 81 -18.91 24.45 1.39
CA TYR A 81 -17.91 23.41 1.58
C TYR A 81 -17.42 23.42 3.02
N GLN A 82 -17.63 22.31 3.71
CA GLN A 82 -17.14 22.09 5.07
C GLN A 82 -15.87 21.26 5.05
N SER A 83 -14.75 21.83 5.50
CA SER A 83 -13.49 21.10 5.60
C SER A 83 -13.59 19.96 6.63
N CYS A 84 -13.14 18.77 6.23
CA CYS A 84 -13.08 17.61 7.11
C CYS A 84 -11.86 17.71 8.02
N GLN A 85 -12.08 17.61 9.34
CA GLN A 85 -10.99 17.58 10.31
C GLN A 85 -10.30 16.21 10.26
N LEU A 86 -9.23 16.11 9.48
CA LEU A 86 -8.41 14.91 9.42
C LEU A 86 -7.76 14.62 10.79
N TYR A 87 -7.66 13.33 11.13
CA TYR A 87 -7.09 12.82 12.38
C TYR A 87 -7.83 13.33 13.62
N SER A 88 -9.15 13.54 13.51
CA SER A 88 -9.98 13.93 14.63
C SER A 88 -9.91 12.90 15.76
N PRO A 89 -9.86 13.32 17.03
CA PRO A 89 -9.94 12.41 18.17
C PRO A 89 -11.28 11.66 18.24
N ASN A 90 -12.30 12.11 17.49
CA ASN A 90 -13.62 11.49 17.41
C ASN A 90 -13.71 10.44 16.29
N TRP A 91 -12.61 10.16 15.58
CA TRP A 91 -12.58 9.10 14.59
C TRP A 91 -12.64 7.73 15.24
N VAL A 92 -13.53 6.88 14.72
CA VAL A 92 -13.56 5.46 15.05
C VAL A 92 -13.04 4.70 13.83
N VAL A 93 -12.02 3.89 14.02
CA VAL A 93 -11.33 3.19 12.91
C VAL A 93 -11.67 1.70 12.94
N PHE A 94 -12.11 1.18 11.80
CA PHE A 94 -12.43 -0.22 11.60
C PHE A 94 -11.54 -0.81 10.51
N GLN A 95 -11.14 -2.07 10.70
CA GLN A 95 -10.43 -2.83 9.69
C GLN A 95 -11.38 -3.21 8.53
N PRO A 96 -10.88 -3.33 7.29
CA PRO A 96 -9.49 -3.05 6.92
C PRO A 96 -9.24 -1.54 6.77
N ASN A 97 -10.12 -0.78 6.11
CA ASN A 97 -9.83 0.58 5.65
C ASN A 97 -10.94 1.60 5.93
N ILE A 98 -11.71 1.44 7.02
CA ILE A 98 -12.87 2.28 7.31
C ILE A 98 -12.55 3.27 8.44
N ILE A 99 -12.96 4.53 8.25
CA ILE A 99 -12.97 5.56 9.29
C ILE A 99 -14.38 6.14 9.41
N ILE A 100 -14.95 6.14 10.61
CA ILE A 100 -16.20 6.80 10.93
C ILE A 100 -15.89 8.12 11.64
N ASP A 101 -16.34 9.22 11.05
CA ASP A 101 -16.31 10.53 11.69
C ASP A 101 -17.66 10.77 12.38
N ALA A 102 -17.72 10.48 13.69
CA ALA A 102 -18.95 10.63 14.48
C ALA A 102 -19.44 12.09 14.55
N LYS A 103 -18.56 13.08 14.38
CA LYS A 103 -18.94 14.50 14.40
C LYS A 103 -19.62 14.91 13.10
N LEU A 104 -19.14 14.37 11.97
CA LEU A 104 -19.72 14.63 10.65
C LEU A 104 -20.82 13.64 10.26
N GLY A 105 -20.98 12.55 11.02
CA GLY A 105 -21.90 11.45 10.68
C GLY A 105 -21.51 10.73 9.38
N CYS A 106 -20.22 10.75 9.02
CA CYS A 106 -19.73 10.23 7.75
C CYS A 106 -18.95 8.92 7.94
N LEU A 107 -19.13 8.00 7.00
CA LEU A 107 -18.31 6.80 6.85
C LEU A 107 -17.38 6.99 5.66
N TRP A 108 -16.09 6.82 5.89
CA TRP A 108 -15.03 7.01 4.90
C TRP A 108 -14.29 5.71 4.62
N TYR A 109 -13.89 5.53 3.37
CA TYR A 109 -12.93 4.52 2.97
C TYR A 109 -11.56 5.15 2.75
N ILE A 110 -10.54 4.57 3.35
CA ILE A 110 -9.15 4.94 3.11
C ILE A 110 -8.66 4.21 1.86
N GLU A 111 -8.14 5.00 0.93
CA GLU A 111 -7.58 4.51 -0.32
C GLU A 111 -6.14 4.98 -0.48
N LEU A 112 -5.35 4.14 -1.16
CA LEU A 112 -3.98 4.47 -1.47
C LEU A 112 -3.90 5.31 -2.74
N LYS A 113 -3.34 6.51 -2.64
CA LYS A 113 -3.02 7.32 -3.82
C LYS A 113 -1.67 6.89 -4.42
N LEU A 114 -1.67 5.75 -5.10
CA LEU A 114 -0.46 5.07 -5.56
C LEU A 114 0.46 5.94 -6.42
N GLU A 115 -0.07 6.68 -7.38
CA GLU A 115 0.74 7.59 -8.24
C GLU A 115 1.54 8.65 -7.46
N SER A 116 1.02 9.07 -6.30
CA SER A 116 1.72 10.01 -5.43
C SER A 116 2.74 9.31 -4.55
N LEU A 117 2.42 8.09 -4.08
CA LEU A 117 3.34 7.29 -3.27
C LEU A 117 4.60 6.87 -4.06
N VAL A 118 4.45 6.46 -5.33
CA VAL A 118 5.57 6.06 -6.19
C VAL A 118 6.66 7.15 -6.28
N LYS A 119 6.26 8.42 -6.24
CA LYS A 119 7.19 9.56 -6.30
C LYS A 119 7.95 9.80 -4.98
N LEU A 120 7.52 9.16 -3.89
CA LEU A 120 8.11 9.31 -2.56
C LEU A 120 9.09 8.19 -2.21
N ILE A 121 9.05 7.07 -2.93
CA ILE A 121 9.99 5.96 -2.75
C ILE A 121 11.20 6.23 -3.65
N THR A 122 12.34 6.54 -3.05
CA THR A 122 13.55 6.96 -3.77
C THR A 122 14.41 5.79 -4.23
N ASP A 123 14.40 4.69 -3.49
CA ASP A 123 15.13 3.47 -3.86
C ASP A 123 14.41 2.80 -5.04
N LYS A 124 15.10 2.68 -6.17
CA LYS A 124 14.53 2.16 -7.42
C LYS A 124 14.18 0.68 -7.33
N VAL A 125 15.00 -0.11 -6.64
CA VAL A 125 14.80 -1.55 -6.49
C VAL A 125 13.62 -1.80 -5.55
N LEU A 126 13.59 -1.13 -4.41
CA LEU A 126 12.49 -1.20 -3.44
C LEU A 126 11.16 -0.75 -4.05
N LEU A 127 11.17 0.31 -4.88
CA LEU A 127 9.98 0.78 -5.57
C LEU A 127 9.41 -0.30 -6.49
N VAL A 128 10.25 -1.01 -7.24
CA VAL A 128 9.80 -2.11 -8.11
C VAL A 128 9.26 -3.27 -7.27
N GLU A 129 9.96 -3.69 -6.22
CA GLU A 129 9.48 -4.74 -5.30
C GLU A 129 8.11 -4.40 -4.72
N PHE A 130 7.95 -3.16 -4.25
CA PHE A 130 6.70 -2.65 -3.72
C PHE A 130 5.58 -2.75 -4.77
N LEU A 131 5.81 -2.23 -5.98
CA LEU A 131 4.81 -2.22 -7.05
C LEU A 131 4.41 -3.61 -7.52
N MET A 132 5.35 -4.56 -7.54
CA MET A 132 5.09 -5.95 -7.95
C MET A 132 4.12 -6.68 -7.02
N GLN A 133 3.94 -6.19 -5.79
CA GLN A 133 3.04 -6.79 -4.80
C GLN A 133 1.69 -6.06 -4.67
N ARG A 134 1.49 -4.97 -5.40
CA ARG A 134 0.29 -4.13 -5.31
C ARG A 134 -0.73 -4.50 -6.39
N THR A 135 -2.01 -4.23 -6.11
CA THR A 135 -3.08 -4.48 -7.09
C THR A 135 -3.14 -3.38 -8.16
N ASN A 136 -3.50 -3.73 -9.40
CA ASN A 136 -3.69 -2.80 -10.53
C ASN A 136 -2.48 -1.91 -10.87
N THR A 137 -1.24 -2.39 -10.64
CA THR A 137 -0.02 -1.57 -10.79
C THR A 137 0.74 -1.76 -12.09
N LYS A 138 0.35 -2.73 -12.93
CA LYS A 138 1.11 -3.10 -14.14
C LYS A 138 1.46 -1.90 -15.03
N TYR A 139 0.49 -1.03 -15.29
CA TYR A 139 0.70 0.17 -16.09
C TYR A 139 1.70 1.15 -15.44
N ILE A 140 1.57 1.35 -14.12
CA ILE A 140 2.47 2.20 -13.33
C ILE A 140 3.88 1.61 -13.31
N LEU A 141 4.01 0.28 -13.12
CA LEU A 141 5.28 -0.43 -13.13
C LEU A 141 6.00 -0.28 -14.48
N ILE A 142 5.29 -0.49 -15.60
CA ILE A 142 5.84 -0.31 -16.94
C ILE A 142 6.36 1.11 -17.13
N HIS A 143 5.59 2.12 -16.72
CA HIS A 143 6.03 3.51 -16.80
C HIS A 143 7.23 3.83 -15.91
N VAL A 144 7.31 3.26 -14.71
CA VAL A 144 8.49 3.39 -13.84
C VAL A 144 9.72 2.78 -14.52
N LEU A 145 9.61 1.59 -15.09
CA LEU A 145 10.71 0.93 -15.81
C LEU A 145 11.15 1.73 -17.05
N GLN A 146 10.19 2.24 -17.84
CA GLN A 146 10.50 3.12 -18.97
C GLN A 146 11.25 4.37 -18.52
N ASN A 147 10.82 5.02 -17.44
CA ASN A 147 11.50 6.19 -16.89
C ASN A 147 12.94 5.84 -16.45
N PHE A 148 13.16 4.68 -15.85
CA PHE A 148 14.50 4.23 -15.49
C PHE A 148 15.40 4.01 -16.72
N MET A 149 14.87 3.43 -17.80
CA MET A 149 15.60 3.27 -19.05
C MET A 149 15.99 4.63 -19.66
N MET A 150 15.11 5.63 -19.58
CA MET A 150 15.38 6.98 -20.08
C MET A 150 16.39 7.76 -19.23
N GLN A 151 16.63 7.34 -17.98
CA GLN A 151 17.60 7.96 -17.07
C GLN A 151 18.99 7.32 -17.11
N LEU A 152 19.26 6.43 -18.06
CA LEU A 152 20.59 5.84 -18.21
C LEU A 152 21.65 6.92 -18.46
N PRO A 153 22.84 6.81 -17.84
CA PRO A 153 23.35 5.64 -17.11
C PRO A 153 23.02 5.59 -15.60
N ILE A 154 22.24 6.53 -15.05
CA ILE A 154 22.01 6.69 -13.59
C ILE A 154 21.31 5.48 -12.96
N SER A 155 20.52 4.75 -13.74
CA SER A 155 19.79 3.54 -13.31
C SER A 155 20.55 2.23 -13.59
N LEU A 156 21.74 2.28 -14.22
CA LEU A 156 22.39 1.08 -14.78
C LEU A 156 22.69 0.01 -13.72
N MET A 157 23.04 0.40 -12.50
CA MET A 157 23.34 -0.53 -11.41
C MET A 157 22.07 -1.20 -10.84
N ASP A 158 20.92 -0.53 -10.92
CA ASP A 158 19.65 -1.02 -10.40
C ASP A 158 18.96 -1.97 -11.39
N MET A 159 19.13 -1.74 -12.70
CA MET A 159 18.38 -2.46 -13.74
C MET A 159 18.60 -3.98 -13.75
N PRO A 160 19.83 -4.54 -13.63
CA PRO A 160 20.02 -5.98 -13.57
C PRO A 160 19.25 -6.61 -12.40
N ILE A 161 19.34 -5.99 -11.21
CA ILE A 161 18.65 -6.45 -10.00
C ILE A 161 17.13 -6.42 -10.20
N ILE A 162 16.62 -5.35 -10.81
CA ILE A 162 15.19 -5.20 -11.15
C ILE A 162 14.74 -6.30 -12.11
N PHE A 163 15.50 -6.58 -13.17
CA PHE A 163 15.16 -7.63 -14.13
C PHE A 163 15.22 -9.03 -13.51
N ASP A 164 16.18 -9.30 -12.64
CA ASP A 164 16.26 -10.58 -11.92
C ASP A 164 15.02 -10.81 -11.05
N LYS A 165 14.52 -9.77 -10.37
CA LYS A 165 13.29 -9.84 -9.58
C LYS A 165 12.06 -10.09 -10.45
N LEU A 166 11.91 -9.36 -11.56
CA LEU A 166 10.82 -9.57 -12.51
C LEU A 166 10.84 -10.99 -13.08
N ASN A 167 12.02 -11.47 -13.47
CA ASN A 167 12.22 -12.83 -14.00
C ASN A 167 11.91 -13.89 -12.95
N SER A 168 12.26 -13.67 -11.68
CA SER A 168 11.93 -14.59 -10.59
C SER A 168 10.43 -14.73 -10.41
N VAL A 169 9.69 -13.61 -10.39
CA VAL A 169 8.22 -13.66 -10.26
C VAL A 169 7.57 -14.32 -11.48
N TYR A 170 8.06 -14.01 -12.69
CA TYR A 170 7.57 -14.66 -13.90
C TYR A 170 7.85 -16.17 -13.92
N ARG A 171 9.04 -16.59 -13.48
CA ARG A 171 9.40 -18.01 -13.36
C ARG A 171 8.47 -18.74 -12.40
N ASN A 172 8.24 -18.18 -11.20
CA ASN A 172 7.35 -18.79 -10.21
C ASN A 172 5.93 -18.96 -10.76
N TYR A 173 5.43 -17.94 -11.47
CA TYR A 173 4.13 -18.02 -12.14
C TYR A 173 4.07 -19.17 -13.17
N LEU A 174 5.11 -19.33 -14.00
CA LEU A 174 5.16 -20.43 -14.97
C LEU A 174 5.21 -21.80 -14.29
N GLU A 175 5.98 -21.92 -13.21
CA GLU A 175 6.07 -23.15 -12.42
C GLU A 175 4.72 -23.52 -11.79
N ASP A 176 4.00 -22.54 -11.21
CA ASP A 176 2.65 -22.72 -10.68
C ASP A 176 1.65 -23.11 -11.78
N GLU A 177 1.73 -22.49 -12.96
CA GLU A 177 0.86 -22.82 -14.10
C GLU A 177 1.07 -24.25 -14.57
N ILE A 178 2.34 -24.66 -14.74
CA ILE A 178 2.73 -26.03 -15.11
C ILE A 178 2.24 -27.05 -14.06
N GLN A 179 2.42 -26.76 -12.77
CA GLN A 179 1.96 -27.65 -11.70
C GLN A 179 0.43 -27.77 -11.67
N ASN A 180 -0.31 -26.69 -11.89
CA ASN A 180 -1.77 -26.71 -11.97
C ASN A 180 -2.29 -27.55 -13.15
N GLN A 181 -1.58 -27.52 -14.29
CA GLN A 181 -1.90 -28.35 -15.46
C GLN A 181 -1.57 -29.84 -15.24
N MET A 182 -0.54 -30.17 -14.45
CA MET A 182 -0.18 -31.56 -14.12
C MET A 182 -0.97 -32.15 -12.95
N GLY A 183 -1.48 -31.31 -12.03
CA GLY A 183 -2.20 -31.71 -10.82
C GLY A 183 -3.72 -31.91 -11.00
N THR A 184 -4.25 -31.70 -12.21
CA THR A 184 -5.68 -31.93 -12.52
C THR A 184 -5.83 -33.24 -13.30
N PRO A 185 -6.65 -34.22 -12.84
CA PRO A 185 -7.06 -35.30 -13.73
C PRO A 185 -7.83 -34.66 -14.89
N LEU A 186 -7.63 -35.18 -16.11
CA LEU A 186 -8.29 -34.74 -17.34
C LEU A 186 -9.81 -34.68 -17.16
N GLN A 187 -10.34 -33.54 -16.71
CA GLN A 187 -11.76 -33.21 -16.79
C GLN A 187 -11.92 -32.15 -17.86
N ASN A 188 -12.56 -32.63 -18.92
CA ASN A 188 -12.86 -31.93 -20.15
C ASN A 188 -13.54 -30.57 -19.92
N THR A 189 -12.98 -29.58 -20.63
CA THR A 189 -13.65 -28.45 -21.30
C THR A 189 -14.30 -27.31 -20.49
N MET A 190 -13.77 -26.12 -20.81
CA MET A 190 -14.45 -24.82 -20.92
C MET A 190 -14.94 -24.14 -19.65
N LYS A 191 -14.08 -23.30 -19.05
CA LYS A 191 -14.49 -21.97 -18.57
C LYS A 191 -13.43 -20.91 -18.87
N THR A 192 -13.77 -20.04 -19.81
CA THR A 192 -13.09 -18.78 -20.12
C THR A 192 -13.02 -17.92 -18.85
N LYS A 193 -11.82 -17.55 -18.41
CA LYS A 193 -11.63 -16.38 -17.55
C LYS A 193 -10.95 -15.31 -18.37
N ALA A 194 -11.72 -14.25 -18.64
CA ALA A 194 -11.21 -13.00 -19.17
C ALA A 194 -10.28 -12.37 -18.11
N TRP A 195 -9.12 -11.96 -18.59
CA TRP A 195 -8.11 -11.18 -17.86
C TRP A 195 -8.56 -9.73 -17.73
#